data_AF-A0ABD7MXU6-F1
#
_entry.id   AF-A0ABD7MXU6-F1
#
_cell.length_a   1.000
_cell.length_b   1.000
_cell.length_c   1.000
_cell.angle_alpha   90.00
_cell.angle_beta   90.00
_cell.angle_gamma   90.00
#
_symmetry.space_group_name_H-M   'P 1'
#
loop_
_entity.id
_entity.type
_entity.pdbx_description
1 polymer ?
#
loop_
_entity_poly.entity_id
_entity_poly.type
_entity_poly.pdbx_seq_one_letter_code
_entity_poly.pdbx_strand_id
1 'polypeptide(L)'
;MHNPAELNESLERRIDLLTEKVLFLEQQVKSLTDSQGGEIPPGMAPVSTLAAEFGISTKKAEELAKNTGVMMVKLKAGGFVAPEEKFREVARQVLRSAKRKYGSAYWYHPLLGKFQMSGGIPK
;
A
#
# COMPACT_ATOMS: atom_id res chain seq x y z
N MET A 1 -48.27 23.75 8.15
CA MET A 1 -47.51 23.65 6.88
C MET A 1 -46.18 24.37 7.12
N HIS A 2 -45.03 23.70 6.98
CA HIS A 2 -43.74 24.39 7.13
C HIS A 2 -43.55 25.39 5.99
N ASN A 3 -43.06 26.58 6.32
CA ASN A 3 -42.78 27.63 5.35
C ASN A 3 -41.62 27.15 4.45
N PRO A 4 -41.81 27.04 3.12
CA PRO A 4 -40.77 26.56 2.21
C PRO A 4 -39.49 27.41 2.28
N ALA A 5 -39.58 28.69 2.64
CA ALA A 5 -38.42 29.56 2.84
C ALA A 5 -37.55 29.14 4.04
N GLU A 6 -38.17 28.76 5.16
CA GLU A 6 -37.47 28.31 6.37
C GLU A 6 -36.77 26.96 6.14
N LEU A 7 -37.39 26.09 5.35
CA LEU A 7 -36.80 24.80 4.98
C LEU A 7 -35.54 24.99 4.12
N ASN A 8 -35.61 25.91 3.16
CA ASN A 8 -34.50 26.20 2.25
C ASN A 8 -33.31 26.79 3.01
N GLU A 9 -33.57 27.74 3.91
CA GLU A 9 -32.55 28.35 4.76
C GLU A 9 -31.90 27.33 5.72
N SER A 10 -32.68 26.36 6.23
CA SER A 10 -32.14 25.25 7.03
C SER A 10 -31.22 24.33 6.24
N LEU A 11 -31.54 24.08 4.97
CA LEU A 11 -30.72 23.25 4.08
C LEU A 11 -29.42 23.95 3.70
N GLU A 12 -29.47 25.25 3.38
CA GLU A 12 -28.29 26.07 3.09
C GLU A 12 -27.29 26.03 4.26
N ARG A 13 -27.76 26.26 5.49
CA ARG A 13 -26.92 26.16 6.70
C ARG A 13 -26.28 24.79 6.88
N ARG A 14 -26.98 23.71 6.53
CA ARG A 14 -26.45 22.34 6.62
C ARG A 14 -25.40 22.09 5.54
N ILE A 15 -25.60 22.61 4.33
CA ILE A 15 -24.63 22.51 3.24
C ILE A 15 -23.35 23.25 3.60
N ASP A 16 -23.44 24.45 4.16
CA ASP A 16 -22.28 25.23 4.59
C ASP A 16 -21.48 24.47 5.66
N LEU A 17 -22.17 23.96 6.68
CA LEU A 17 -21.55 23.17 7.75
C LEU A 17 -20.88 21.88 7.23
N LEU A 18 -21.51 21.21 6.26
CA LEU A 18 -20.93 20.01 5.65
C LEU A 18 -19.70 20.37 4.80
N THR A 19 -19.75 21.47 4.07
CA THR A 19 -18.63 21.96 3.24
C THR A 19 -17.42 22.28 4.11
N GLU A 20 -17.62 22.98 5.23
CA GLU A 20 -16.55 23.30 6.18
C GLU A 20 -15.91 22.03 6.77
N LYS A 21 -16.75 21.03 7.14
CA LYS A 21 -16.26 19.75 7.65
C LYS A 21 -15.48 18.96 6.61
N VAL A 22 -15.91 18.96 5.35
CA VAL A 22 -15.18 18.29 4.26
C VAL A 22 -13.82 18.93 4.07
N LEU A 23 -13.75 20.26 4.00
CA LEU A 23 -12.49 21.00 3.86
C LEU A 23 -11.52 20.70 5.02
N PHE A 24 -12.03 20.67 6.25
CA PHE A 24 -11.24 20.32 7.43
C PHE A 24 -10.69 18.88 7.35
N LEU A 25 -11.54 17.92 6.96
CA LEU A 25 -11.15 16.52 6.81
C LEU A 25 -10.12 16.33 5.69
N GLU A 26 -10.28 17.01 4.55
CA GLU A 26 -9.32 17.00 3.45
C GLU A 26 -7.94 17.52 3.90
N GLN A 27 -7.91 18.60 4.68
CA GLN A 27 -6.67 19.12 5.25
C GLN A 27 -6.03 18.15 6.25
N GLN A 28 -6.83 17.48 7.09
CA GLN A 28 -6.31 16.46 8.01
C GLN A 28 -5.75 15.26 7.26
N VAL A 29 -6.46 14.76 6.24
CA VAL A 29 -5.98 13.66 5.40
C VAL A 29 -4.68 14.05 4.73
N LYS A 30 -4.59 15.24 4.13
CA LYS A 30 -3.36 15.73 3.50
C LYS A 30 -2.20 15.81 4.48
N SER A 31 -2.42 16.36 5.68
CA SER A 31 -1.41 16.41 6.75
C SER A 31 -0.96 15.01 7.21
N LEU A 32 -1.89 14.06 7.31
CA LEU A 32 -1.59 12.67 7.61
C LEU A 32 -0.80 11.99 6.47
N THR A 33 -1.14 12.27 5.22
CA THR A 33 -0.42 11.75 4.04
C THR A 33 0.98 12.34 3.93
N ASP A 34 1.13 13.65 4.15
CA ASP A 34 2.41 14.34 4.13
C ASP A 34 3.33 13.88 5.27
N SER A 35 2.78 13.69 6.48
CA SER A 35 3.52 13.17 7.64
C SER A 35 3.90 11.69 7.51
N GLN A 36 3.18 10.92 6.68
CA GLN A 36 3.47 9.52 6.37
C GLN A 36 4.37 9.33 5.13
N GLY A 37 4.95 10.39 4.57
CA GLY A 37 6.00 10.27 3.55
C GLY A 37 5.67 10.81 2.16
N GLY A 38 4.57 11.57 2.03
CA GLY A 38 4.15 12.21 0.79
C GLY A 38 3.24 11.33 -0.06
N GLU A 39 2.63 11.92 -1.08
CA GLU A 39 1.80 11.19 -2.03
C GLU A 39 2.61 10.14 -2.78
N ILE A 40 2.19 8.87 -2.66
CA ILE A 40 2.72 7.78 -3.46
C ILE A 40 2.26 8.01 -4.90
N PRO A 41 3.17 8.13 -5.88
CA PRO A 41 2.77 8.36 -7.26
C PRO A 41 1.80 7.28 -7.75
N PRO A 42 0.83 7.63 -8.63
CA PRO A 42 -0.05 6.64 -9.24
C PRO A 42 0.74 5.48 -9.86
N GLY A 43 0.34 4.24 -9.57
CA GLY A 43 1.02 3.02 -10.03
C GLY A 43 2.24 2.57 -9.20
N MET A 44 2.57 3.29 -8.12
CA MET A 44 3.54 2.87 -7.11
C MET A 44 2.82 2.39 -5.85
N ALA A 45 3.43 1.46 -5.12
CA ALA A 45 2.95 1.03 -3.81
C ALA A 45 4.13 0.88 -2.82
N PRO A 46 3.90 1.04 -1.50
CA PRO A 46 4.91 0.75 -0.50
C PRO A 46 5.36 -0.70 -0.59
N VAL A 47 6.67 -0.93 -0.53
CA VAL A 47 7.25 -2.28 -0.52
C VAL A 47 6.77 -3.06 0.71
N SER A 48 6.45 -2.40 1.82
CA SER A 48 5.82 -3.02 3.00
C SER A 48 4.42 -3.57 2.71
N THR A 49 3.59 -2.81 2.01
CA THR A 49 2.25 -3.25 1.59
C THR A 49 2.33 -4.43 0.63
N LEU A 50 3.24 -4.35 -0.35
CA LEU A 50 3.50 -5.43 -1.30
C LEU A 50 4.04 -6.69 -0.58
N ALA A 51 4.92 -6.53 0.41
CA ALA A 51 5.42 -7.65 1.20
C ALA A 51 4.31 -8.39 1.94
N ALA A 52 3.38 -7.64 2.55
CA ALA A 52 2.23 -8.18 3.25
C ALA A 52 1.28 -8.96 2.31
N GLU A 53 1.07 -8.46 1.08
CA GLU A 53 0.27 -9.13 0.05
C GLU A 53 0.79 -10.55 -0.26
N PHE A 54 2.11 -10.70 -0.34
CA PHE A 54 2.78 -11.98 -0.61
C PHE A 54 3.14 -12.77 0.66
N GLY A 55 2.80 -12.25 1.84
CA GLY A 55 3.10 -12.91 3.12
C GLY A 55 4.59 -13.10 3.39
N ILE A 56 5.44 -12.20 2.89
CA ILE A 56 6.89 -12.20 3.15
C ILE A 56 7.28 -10.98 3.99
N SER A 57 8.48 -10.99 4.59
CA SER A 57 8.95 -9.81 5.32
C SER A 57 9.31 -8.67 4.37
N THR A 58 9.18 -7.42 4.83
CA THR A 58 9.56 -6.22 4.04
C THR A 58 10.98 -6.29 3.53
N LYS A 59 11.93 -6.74 4.37
CA LYS A 59 13.33 -6.94 3.96
C LYS A 59 13.46 -7.93 2.79
N LYS A 60 12.65 -9.00 2.79
CA LYS A 60 12.65 -9.97 1.69
C LYS A 60 12.00 -9.44 0.43
N ALA A 61 10.97 -8.60 0.55
CA ALA A 61 10.42 -7.87 -0.59
C ALA A 61 11.43 -6.87 -1.19
N GLU A 62 12.20 -6.17 -0.36
CA GLU A 62 13.29 -5.29 -0.82
C GLU A 62 14.41 -6.07 -1.53
N GLU A 63 14.83 -7.21 -0.97
CA GLU A 63 15.79 -8.12 -1.62
C GLU A 63 15.25 -8.65 -2.95
N LEU A 64 13.96 -9.01 -3.00
CA LEU A 64 13.28 -9.47 -4.20
C LEU A 64 13.30 -8.39 -5.29
N ALA A 65 12.88 -7.17 -4.97
CA ALA A 65 12.89 -6.06 -5.89
C ALA A 65 14.31 -5.77 -6.41
N LYS A 66 15.31 -5.74 -5.51
CA LYS A 66 16.71 -5.50 -5.87
C LYS A 66 17.26 -6.58 -6.80
N ASN A 67 17.01 -7.85 -6.51
CA ASN A 67 17.57 -8.97 -7.27
C ASN A 67 16.85 -9.21 -8.60
N THR A 68 15.65 -8.67 -8.78
CA THR A 68 14.85 -8.76 -10.02
C THR A 68 14.89 -7.48 -10.85
N GLY A 69 15.57 -6.43 -10.38
CA GLY A 69 15.68 -5.15 -11.09
C GLY A 69 14.40 -4.31 -11.06
N VAL A 70 13.52 -4.53 -10.08
CA VAL A 70 12.39 -3.62 -9.83
C VAL A 70 12.92 -2.35 -9.16
N MET A 71 12.60 -1.21 -9.76
CA MET A 71 12.99 0.09 -9.23
C MET A 71 12.36 0.31 -7.86
N MET A 72 13.17 0.77 -6.90
CA MET A 72 12.72 1.19 -5.58
C MET A 72 13.09 2.66 -5.37
N VAL A 73 12.12 3.44 -4.89
CA VAL A 73 12.32 4.85 -4.53
C VAL A 73 12.17 4.99 -3.03
N LYS A 74 13.16 5.59 -2.37
CA LYS A 74 13.13 5.83 -0.93
C LYS A 74 12.20 7.00 -0.60
N LEU A 75 11.25 6.79 0.31
CA LEU A 75 10.38 7.88 0.79
C LEU A 75 11.08 8.70 1.88
N LYS A 76 10.71 9.98 2.02
CA LYS A 76 11.26 10.86 3.05
C LYS A 76 10.93 10.40 4.48
N ALA A 77 9.75 9.83 4.69
CA ALA A 77 9.35 9.23 5.97
C ALA A 77 10.01 7.86 6.25
N GLY A 78 10.86 7.37 5.34
CA GLY A 78 11.46 6.05 5.42
C GLY A 78 10.69 4.99 4.61
N GLY A 79 11.32 3.84 4.42
CA GLY A 79 10.81 2.79 3.55
C GLY A 79 10.99 3.07 2.06
N PHE A 80 10.50 2.14 1.24
CA PHE A 80 10.60 2.18 -0.22
C PHE A 80 9.22 2.03 -0.86
N VAL A 81 9.04 2.67 -2.02
CA VAL A 81 7.94 2.41 -2.95
C VAL A 81 8.48 1.77 -4.22
N ALA A 82 7.67 0.91 -4.84
CA ALA A 82 7.99 0.22 -6.08
C ALA A 82 6.78 0.22 -7.03
N PRO A 83 6.98 0.14 -8.36
CA PRO A 83 5.89 -0.03 -9.31
C PRO A 83 5.09 -1.30 -9.02
N GLU A 84 3.80 -1.14 -8.75
CA GLU A 84 2.94 -2.18 -8.18
C GLU A 84 2.81 -3.40 -9.10
N GLU A 85 2.44 -3.20 -10.36
CA GLU A 85 2.25 -4.29 -11.33
C GLU A 85 3.54 -5.07 -11.58
N LYS A 86 4.64 -4.36 -11.82
CA LYS A 86 5.94 -4.97 -12.10
C LYS A 86 6.44 -5.76 -10.89
N PHE A 87 6.28 -5.24 -9.68
CA PHE A 87 6.62 -5.97 -8.47
C PHE A 87 5.80 -7.25 -8.33
N ARG A 88 4.46 -7.17 -8.51
CA ARG A 88 3.58 -8.34 -8.40
C ARG A 88 3.93 -9.42 -9.40
N GLU A 89 4.22 -9.05 -10.64
CA GLU A 89 4.61 -9.98 -11.69
C GLU A 89 5.85 -10.78 -11.29
N VAL A 90 6.93 -10.09 -10.93
CA VAL A 90 8.18 -10.77 -10.54
C VAL A 90 8.04 -11.53 -9.22
N ALA A 91 7.26 -11.00 -8.26
CA ALA A 91 7.01 -11.66 -6.99
C ALA A 91 6.26 -12.99 -7.20
N ARG A 92 5.22 -13.01 -8.04
CA ARG A 92 4.54 -14.25 -8.44
C ARG A 92 5.52 -15.24 -9.07
N GLN A 93 6.35 -14.78 -10.01
CA GLN A 93 7.31 -15.65 -10.68
C GLN A 93 8.31 -16.28 -9.69
N VAL A 94 8.96 -15.47 -8.86
CA VAL A 94 10.00 -15.88 -7.91
C VAL A 94 9.44 -16.74 -6.77
N LEU A 95 8.28 -16.36 -6.22
CA LEU A 95 7.71 -17.09 -5.09
C LEU A 95 7.11 -18.43 -5.55
N ARG A 96 6.55 -18.52 -6.76
CA ARG A 96 6.04 -19.79 -7.32
C ARG A 96 7.16 -20.78 -7.61
N SER A 97 8.36 -20.30 -7.96
CA SER A 97 9.55 -21.16 -8.14
C SER A 97 10.27 -21.49 -6.83
N ALA A 98 9.87 -20.93 -5.69
CA ALA A 98 10.47 -21.23 -4.40
C ALA A 98 10.08 -22.64 -3.92
N LYS A 99 11.06 -23.36 -3.36
CA LYS A 99 10.87 -24.72 -2.83
C LYS A 99 10.77 -24.71 -1.31
N ARG A 100 9.88 -25.53 -0.77
CA ARG A 100 9.68 -25.71 0.67
C ARG A 100 9.86 -27.18 1.04
N LYS A 101 10.60 -27.48 2.11
CA LYS A 101 10.63 -28.83 2.69
C LYS A 101 9.32 -29.09 3.42
N TYR A 102 8.72 -30.26 3.24
CA TYR A 102 7.47 -30.64 3.92
C TYR A 102 7.56 -30.40 5.44
N GLY A 103 6.54 -29.75 6.01
CA GLY A 103 6.49 -29.38 7.43
C GLY A 103 7.40 -28.22 7.87
N SER A 104 8.26 -27.66 7.01
CA SER A 104 9.16 -26.55 7.39
C SER A 104 8.50 -25.19 7.26
N ALA A 105 8.66 -24.25 8.19
CA ALA A 105 8.20 -22.87 7.98
C ALA A 105 9.01 -22.10 6.90
N TYR A 106 10.11 -22.68 6.42
CA TYR A 106 11.06 -22.00 5.53
C TYR A 106 10.96 -22.45 4.08
N TRP A 107 11.03 -21.45 3.21
CA TRP A 107 11.12 -21.54 1.76
C TRP A 107 12.54 -21.22 1.32
N TYR A 108 12.92 -21.71 0.14
CA TYR A 108 14.20 -21.43 -0.49
C TYR A 108 14.00 -21.05 -1.95
N HIS A 109 14.64 -19.97 -2.36
CA HIS A 109 14.77 -19.58 -3.77
C HIS A 109 16.22 -19.14 -4.04
N PRO A 110 16.84 -19.49 -5.18
CA PRO A 110 18.21 -19.08 -5.49
C PRO A 110 18.46 -17.57 -5.37
N LEU A 111 17.47 -16.75 -5.76
CA LEU A 111 17.54 -15.29 -5.66
C LEU A 111 17.26 -14.72 -4.27
N LEU A 112 16.57 -15.45 -3.37
CA LEU A 112 16.15 -14.91 -2.06
C LEU A 112 16.82 -15.61 -0.87
N GLY A 113 17.56 -16.69 -1.14
CA GLY A 113 18.05 -17.60 -0.12
C GLY A 113 16.90 -18.24 0.65
N LYS A 114 17.12 -18.45 1.96
CA LYS A 114 16.11 -18.97 2.89
C LYS A 114 15.22 -17.84 3.40
N PHE A 115 13.91 -18.03 3.38
CA PHE A 115 12.93 -17.05 3.87
C PHE A 115 11.69 -17.73 4.46
N GLN A 116 10.88 -16.97 5.20
CA GLN A 116 9.56 -17.42 5.66
C GLN A 116 8.50 -16.78 4.78
N MET A 117 7.42 -17.53 4.54
CA MET A 117 6.25 -17.04 3.81
C MET A 117 5.00 -17.59 4.47
N SER A 118 4.05 -16.71 4.79
CA SER A 118 2.76 -17.04 5.37
C SER A 118 1.67 -16.92 4.31
N GLY A 119 0.88 -17.98 4.13
CA GLY A 119 -0.21 -18.00 3.14
C GLY A 119 0.18 -18.52 1.76
N GLY A 120 -0.79 -18.60 0.87
CA GLY A 120 -0.60 -18.94 -0.54
C GLY A 120 -0.28 -17.69 -1.36
N ILE A 121 0.38 -17.88 -2.51
CA ILE A 121 0.69 -16.79 -3.43
C ILE A 121 -0.62 -16.32 -4.07
N PRO A 122 -1.01 -15.04 -3.94
CA PRO A 122 -2.20 -14.51 -4.60
C PRO A 122 -2.21 -14.76 -6.11
N LYS A 123 -3.40 -14.87 -6.70
CA LYS A 123 -3.55 -15.19 -8.13
C LYS A 123 -2.88 -14.15 -9.01
#